data_AF-A0A9D7RYX4-F1
#
_entry.id   AF-A0A9D7RYX4-F1
#
_cell.length_a   1.000
_cell.length_b   1.000
_cell.length_c   1.000
_cell.angle_alpha   90.00
_cell.angle_beta   90.00
_cell.angle_gamma   90.00
#
_symmetry.space_group_name_H-M   'P 1'
#
loop_
_entity.id
_entity.type
_entity.pdbx_description
1 polymer ?
#
loop_
_entity_poly.entity_id
_entity_poly.type
_entity_poly.pdbx_seq_one_letter_code
_entity_poly.pdbx_strand_id
1 'polypeptide(L)'
;MRRWLLALMLLVPFAALADYKSDYREGIAAAERQEWAKADALMRKALAQEPNPQPRIRLYGQVFVPYVPQFYLGLSAWARKDCKSAIALLEDVGSVSAVRGQRLEERQQMMLRSCRAQLANAASAPTTAPTAPATLPPAQVAQTPAPPPRAATPQPAPVASPPAPKPTPVSPPKATTATAPPASTVAFDSARAQAAAARLDRIDAALAAAARTLADPALAAVRGEWQRQMDALTAQTGRVRASLNAASAARNSAALVAIDGQLASLQPAADKLVQGLDAAQARSVLAAQVRGRLQPLAAAYLGGDFARAAQWSDEQALQAVPQAHAQALLLRAAARFELYVLGGERDLAEFDRIGADIRAARQLDAAVNPPERAFSPRFRTLFASTR
;
A
#
# COMPACT_ATOMS: atom_id res chain seq x y z
N MET A 1 -21.36 -41.50 -57.17
CA MET A 1 -21.69 -40.29 -56.37
C MET A 1 -21.56 -40.55 -54.86
N ARG A 2 -20.39 -40.98 -54.35
CA ARG A 2 -20.26 -41.44 -52.94
C ARG A 2 -18.87 -41.21 -52.32
N ARG A 3 -18.17 -40.15 -52.74
CA ARG A 3 -16.79 -39.80 -52.31
C ARG A 3 -16.63 -38.38 -51.76
N TRP A 4 -17.71 -37.61 -51.56
CA TRP A 4 -17.65 -36.20 -51.16
C TRP A 4 -18.23 -35.90 -49.77
N LEU A 5 -18.61 -36.91 -48.99
CA LEU A 5 -19.27 -36.74 -47.68
C LEU A 5 -18.35 -37.00 -46.47
N LEU A 6 -17.04 -37.19 -46.68
CA LEU A 6 -16.08 -37.51 -45.61
C LEU A 6 -15.02 -36.41 -45.34
N ALA A 7 -15.12 -35.25 -46.01
CA ALA A 7 -14.17 -34.14 -45.86
C ALA A 7 -14.67 -32.96 -45.01
N LEU A 8 -15.89 -33.03 -44.44
CA LEU A 8 -16.52 -31.89 -43.74
C LEU A 8 -16.66 -32.08 -42.21
N MET A 9 -15.84 -32.93 -41.58
CA MET A 9 -16.01 -33.25 -40.15
C MET A 9 -14.75 -33.06 -39.27
N LEU A 10 -13.80 -32.20 -39.66
CA LEU A 10 -12.58 -32.00 -38.86
C LEU A 10 -12.06 -30.56 -38.82
N LEU A 11 -12.96 -29.61 -38.52
CA LEU A 11 -12.60 -28.24 -38.12
C LEU A 11 -13.38 -27.87 -36.85
N VAL A 12 -13.21 -28.65 -35.78
CA VAL A 12 -13.53 -28.17 -34.43
C VAL A 12 -12.31 -27.37 -33.97
N PRO A 13 -12.38 -26.03 -33.89
CA PRO A 13 -11.30 -25.28 -33.28
C PRO A 13 -11.14 -25.80 -31.86
N PHE A 14 -9.95 -26.34 -31.53
CA PHE A 14 -9.53 -26.47 -30.14
C PHE A 14 -9.53 -25.06 -29.57
N ALA A 15 -10.65 -24.67 -28.96
CA ALA A 15 -10.68 -23.56 -28.05
C ALA A 15 -9.65 -23.92 -26.99
N ALA A 16 -8.45 -23.35 -27.11
CA ALA A 16 -7.47 -23.37 -26.04
C ALA A 16 -8.26 -22.96 -24.80
N LEU A 17 -8.49 -23.92 -23.91
CA LEU A 17 -9.18 -23.68 -22.65
C LEU A 17 -8.32 -22.64 -21.95
N ALA A 18 -8.71 -21.38 -22.09
CA ALA A 18 -8.12 -20.29 -21.36
C ALA A 18 -8.27 -20.69 -19.90
N ASP A 19 -7.15 -20.72 -19.19
CA ASP A 19 -7.16 -21.03 -17.77
C ASP A 19 -7.48 -19.72 -17.06
N TYR A 20 -8.74 -19.55 -16.64
CA TYR A 20 -9.21 -18.36 -15.91
C TYR A 20 -8.30 -18.02 -14.72
N LYS A 21 -7.57 -19.00 -14.18
CA LYS A 21 -6.58 -18.79 -13.11
C LYS A 21 -5.39 -17.96 -13.57
N SER A 22 -4.94 -18.11 -14.82
CA SER A 22 -3.87 -17.27 -15.37
C SER A 22 -4.36 -15.84 -15.56
N ASP A 23 -5.54 -15.66 -16.18
CA ASP A 23 -6.16 -14.34 -16.34
C ASP A 23 -6.36 -13.65 -14.97
N TYR A 24 -6.86 -14.38 -13.98
CA TYR A 24 -7.05 -13.88 -12.62
C TYR A 24 -5.72 -13.48 -11.96
N ARG A 25 -4.69 -14.34 -12.04
CA ARG A 25 -3.36 -14.06 -11.49
C ARG A 25 -2.73 -12.83 -12.13
N GLU A 26 -2.76 -12.75 -13.44
CA GLU A 26 -2.25 -11.60 -14.19
C GLU A 26 -3.05 -10.34 -13.89
N GLY A 27 -4.37 -10.46 -13.68
CA GLY A 27 -5.25 -9.37 -13.28
C GLY A 27 -4.89 -8.81 -11.91
N ILE A 28 -4.58 -9.67 -10.93
CA ILE A 28 -4.11 -9.25 -9.60
C ILE A 28 -2.78 -8.48 -9.75
N ALA A 29 -1.81 -9.06 -10.47
CA ALA A 29 -0.52 -8.42 -10.70
C ALA A 29 -0.63 -7.09 -11.47
N ALA A 30 -1.60 -6.96 -12.37
CA ALA A 30 -1.91 -5.70 -13.06
C ALA A 30 -2.51 -4.67 -12.09
N ALA A 31 -3.42 -5.09 -11.20
CA ALA A 31 -4.00 -4.22 -10.18
C ALA A 31 -2.96 -3.72 -9.17
N GLU A 32 -2.02 -4.57 -8.75
CA GLU A 32 -0.90 -4.19 -7.87
C GLU A 32 0.03 -3.17 -8.53
N ARG A 33 0.25 -3.29 -9.84
CA ARG A 33 1.00 -2.33 -10.67
C ARG A 33 0.19 -1.10 -11.09
N GLN A 34 -1.05 -0.97 -10.64
CA GLN A 34 -1.97 0.13 -10.98
C GLN A 34 -2.31 0.23 -12.48
N GLU A 35 -2.18 -0.87 -13.22
CA GLU A 35 -2.56 -0.99 -14.64
C GLU A 35 -4.07 -1.26 -14.76
N TRP A 36 -4.91 -0.32 -14.30
CA TRP A 36 -6.35 -0.55 -14.07
C TRP A 36 -7.14 -1.03 -15.29
N ALA A 37 -6.82 -0.55 -16.48
CA ALA A 37 -7.47 -0.99 -17.72
C ALA A 37 -7.17 -2.46 -18.04
N LYS A 38 -5.93 -2.90 -17.79
CA LYS A 38 -5.51 -4.29 -17.99
C LYS A 38 -6.13 -5.20 -16.93
N ALA A 39 -6.14 -4.76 -15.68
CA ALA A 39 -6.80 -5.48 -14.59
C ALA A 39 -8.30 -5.68 -14.89
N ASP A 40 -8.99 -4.65 -15.37
CA ASP A 40 -10.41 -4.74 -15.76
C ASP A 40 -10.64 -5.78 -16.86
N ALA A 41 -9.85 -5.72 -17.94
CA ALA A 41 -9.95 -6.65 -19.05
C ALA A 41 -9.69 -8.11 -18.63
N LEU A 42 -8.66 -8.36 -17.82
CA LEU A 42 -8.31 -9.70 -17.33
C LEU A 42 -9.36 -10.25 -16.36
N MET A 43 -9.88 -9.43 -15.45
CA MET A 43 -10.92 -9.87 -14.50
C MET A 43 -12.25 -10.18 -15.20
N ARG A 44 -12.60 -9.44 -16.27
CA ARG A 44 -13.77 -9.77 -17.11
C ARG A 44 -13.58 -11.08 -17.86
N LYS A 45 -12.38 -11.36 -18.39
CA LYS A 45 -12.06 -12.64 -19.02
C LYS A 45 -12.16 -13.80 -18.05
N ALA A 46 -11.63 -13.64 -16.83
CA ALA A 46 -11.75 -14.64 -15.78
C ALA A 46 -13.22 -14.90 -15.41
N LEU A 47 -14.02 -13.84 -15.22
CA LEU A 47 -15.47 -13.95 -14.93
C LEU A 47 -16.27 -14.60 -16.06
N ALA A 48 -15.89 -14.38 -17.31
CA ALA A 48 -16.57 -15.01 -18.45
C ALA A 48 -16.38 -16.53 -18.47
N GLN A 49 -15.29 -17.03 -17.87
CA GLN A 49 -14.96 -18.45 -17.81
C GLN A 49 -15.42 -19.10 -16.50
N GLU A 50 -15.24 -18.41 -15.37
CA GLU A 50 -15.71 -18.83 -14.04
C GLU A 50 -16.44 -17.66 -13.36
N PRO A 51 -17.79 -17.62 -13.45
CA PRO A 51 -18.58 -16.52 -12.91
C PRO A 51 -18.76 -16.58 -11.40
N ASN A 52 -18.52 -17.74 -10.76
CA ASN A 52 -18.81 -17.92 -9.33
C ASN A 52 -17.61 -17.53 -8.47
N PRO A 53 -17.72 -16.53 -7.59
CA PRO A 53 -16.70 -16.22 -6.60
C PRO A 53 -16.49 -17.40 -5.65
N GLN A 54 -15.24 -17.68 -5.30
CA GLN A 54 -14.89 -18.80 -4.42
C GLN A 54 -13.97 -18.31 -3.29
N PRO A 55 -14.22 -18.69 -2.03
CA PRO A 55 -13.44 -18.19 -0.89
C PRO A 55 -11.98 -18.63 -0.95
N ARG A 56 -11.68 -19.78 -1.57
CA ARG A 56 -10.33 -20.27 -1.83
C ARG A 56 -10.30 -21.04 -3.15
N ILE A 57 -9.42 -20.63 -4.06
CA ILE A 57 -9.01 -21.43 -5.22
C ILE A 57 -7.54 -21.76 -5.12
N ARG A 58 -7.17 -22.92 -5.67
CA ARG A 58 -5.77 -23.33 -5.83
C ARG A 58 -5.24 -22.70 -7.12
N LEU A 59 -4.43 -21.65 -6.97
CA LEU A 59 -3.87 -20.88 -8.10
C LEU A 59 -2.69 -21.63 -8.73
N TYR A 60 -1.72 -22.05 -7.92
CA TYR A 60 -0.59 -22.89 -8.30
C TYR A 60 0.01 -23.56 -7.07
N GLY A 61 0.63 -24.74 -7.24
CA GLY A 61 1.32 -25.43 -6.15
C GLY A 61 0.39 -25.67 -4.96
N GLN A 62 0.76 -25.21 -3.76
CA GLN A 62 -0.07 -25.26 -2.54
C GLN A 62 -0.61 -23.88 -2.13
N VAL A 63 -0.54 -22.88 -3.02
CA VAL A 63 -0.98 -21.50 -2.72
C VAL A 63 -2.47 -21.36 -3.00
N PHE A 64 -3.23 -21.08 -1.94
CA PHE A 64 -4.67 -20.82 -2.01
C PHE A 64 -4.95 -19.33 -1.86
N VAL A 65 -5.67 -18.76 -2.81
CA VAL A 65 -6.04 -17.33 -2.83
C VAL A 65 -7.56 -17.25 -2.98
N PRO A 66 -8.25 -16.28 -2.35
CA PRO A 66 -9.65 -16.01 -2.65
C PRO A 66 -9.83 -15.66 -4.14
N TYR A 67 -10.84 -16.24 -4.78
CA TYR A 67 -11.24 -15.88 -6.14
C TYR A 67 -12.38 -14.87 -6.09
N VAL A 68 -12.01 -13.59 -6.22
CA VAL A 68 -12.92 -12.44 -6.08
C VAL A 68 -12.75 -11.44 -7.23
N PRO A 69 -12.93 -11.86 -8.49
CA PRO A 69 -12.70 -10.99 -9.65
C PRO A 69 -13.59 -9.74 -9.65
N GLN A 70 -14.83 -9.82 -9.15
CA GLN A 70 -15.73 -8.67 -8.99
C GLN A 70 -15.17 -7.60 -8.05
N PHE A 71 -14.50 -8.00 -6.96
CA PHE A 71 -13.83 -7.06 -6.05
C PHE A 71 -12.74 -6.26 -6.78
N TYR A 72 -11.94 -6.93 -7.63
CA TYR A 72 -10.90 -6.25 -8.42
C TYR A 72 -11.47 -5.38 -9.55
N LEU A 73 -12.63 -5.73 -10.12
CA LEU A 73 -13.37 -4.82 -11.01
C LEU A 73 -13.89 -3.59 -10.26
N GLY A 74 -14.41 -3.76 -9.04
CA GLY A 74 -14.81 -2.65 -8.19
C GLY A 74 -13.64 -1.74 -7.83
N LEU A 75 -12.47 -2.33 -7.54
CA LEU A 75 -11.22 -1.61 -7.29
C LEU A 75 -10.76 -0.82 -8.52
N SER A 76 -10.83 -1.40 -9.72
CA SER A 76 -10.44 -0.70 -10.96
C SER A 76 -11.40 0.45 -11.30
N ALA A 77 -12.70 0.29 -11.04
CA ALA A 77 -13.70 1.34 -11.20
C ALA A 77 -13.49 2.48 -10.19
N TRP A 78 -13.22 2.14 -8.93
CA TRP A 78 -12.88 3.09 -7.87
C TRP A 78 -11.65 3.92 -8.23
N ALA A 79 -10.58 3.29 -8.70
CA ALA A 79 -9.35 3.97 -9.10
C ALA A 79 -9.55 4.93 -10.30
N ARG A 80 -10.51 4.64 -11.18
CA ARG A 80 -10.92 5.50 -12.30
C ARG A 80 -11.93 6.58 -11.92
N LYS A 81 -12.27 6.73 -10.63
CA LYS A 81 -13.30 7.64 -10.10
C LYS A 81 -14.71 7.36 -10.63
N ASP A 82 -14.97 6.17 -11.15
CA ASP A 82 -16.33 5.73 -11.48
C ASP A 82 -16.99 5.14 -10.23
N CYS A 83 -17.39 6.02 -9.32
CA CYS A 83 -17.98 5.64 -8.04
C CYS A 83 -19.26 4.83 -8.19
N LYS A 84 -20.04 5.09 -9.25
CA LYS A 84 -21.30 4.39 -9.49
C LYS A 84 -21.07 2.91 -9.83
N SER A 85 -20.18 2.63 -10.79
CA SER A 85 -19.81 1.27 -11.14
C SER A 85 -19.07 0.56 -10.00
N ALA A 86 -18.19 1.28 -9.29
CA ALA A 86 -17.47 0.73 -8.14
C ALA A 86 -18.42 0.24 -7.04
N ILE A 87 -19.42 1.04 -6.67
CA ILE A 87 -20.42 0.65 -5.65
C ILE A 87 -21.18 -0.59 -6.12
N ALA A 88 -21.68 -0.61 -7.36
CA ALA A 88 -22.44 -1.75 -7.88
C ALA A 88 -21.64 -3.06 -7.86
N LEU A 89 -20.35 -3.02 -8.24
CA LEU A 89 -19.47 -4.19 -8.24
C LEU A 89 -19.05 -4.62 -6.84
N LEU A 90 -18.80 -3.67 -5.94
CA LEU A 90 -18.39 -3.96 -4.57
C LEU A 90 -19.56 -4.40 -3.69
N GLU A 91 -20.80 -4.02 -3.97
CA GLU A 91 -21.98 -4.46 -3.21
C GLU A 91 -22.60 -5.76 -3.74
N ASP A 92 -22.06 -6.31 -4.83
CA ASP A 92 -22.50 -7.60 -5.36
C ASP A 92 -22.39 -8.68 -4.27
N VAL A 93 -23.45 -9.49 -4.12
CA VAL A 93 -23.57 -10.50 -3.06
C VAL A 93 -22.44 -11.53 -3.14
N GLY A 94 -22.01 -11.88 -4.36
CA GLY A 94 -20.87 -12.77 -4.59
C GLY A 94 -19.57 -12.18 -4.08
N SER A 95 -19.32 -10.90 -4.37
CA SER A 95 -18.15 -10.18 -3.88
C SER A 95 -18.16 -10.05 -2.36
N VAL A 96 -19.27 -9.64 -1.75
CA VAL A 96 -19.40 -9.44 -0.29
C VAL A 96 -19.21 -10.74 0.48
N SER A 97 -19.80 -11.85 0.02
CA SER A 97 -19.69 -13.14 0.69
C SER A 97 -18.26 -13.71 0.62
N ALA A 98 -17.58 -13.56 -0.52
CA ALA A 98 -16.26 -14.11 -0.73
C ALA A 98 -15.13 -13.33 -0.01
N VAL A 99 -15.32 -12.04 0.29
CA VAL A 99 -14.34 -11.22 1.04
C VAL A 99 -14.57 -11.17 2.55
N ARG A 100 -15.74 -11.62 3.03
CA ARG A 100 -16.11 -11.58 4.46
C ARG A 100 -15.08 -12.31 5.32
N GLY A 101 -14.66 -11.67 6.42
CA GLY A 101 -13.68 -12.21 7.35
C GLY A 101 -12.23 -12.16 6.84
N GLN A 102 -11.98 -11.50 5.70
CA GLN A 102 -10.64 -11.31 5.15
C GLN A 102 -10.21 -9.84 5.23
N ARG A 103 -8.89 -9.58 5.12
CA ARG A 103 -8.35 -8.20 5.03
C ARG A 103 -8.93 -7.39 3.85
N LEU A 104 -9.48 -8.07 2.85
CA LEU A 104 -10.15 -7.45 1.69
C LEU A 104 -11.45 -6.74 2.08
N GLU A 105 -12.14 -7.19 3.14
CA GLU A 105 -13.39 -6.59 3.62
C GLU A 105 -13.18 -5.15 4.11
N GLU A 106 -12.15 -4.91 4.92
CA GLU A 106 -11.82 -3.56 5.41
C GLU A 106 -11.52 -2.60 4.24
N ARG A 107 -10.79 -3.10 3.24
CA ARG A 107 -10.47 -2.35 2.01
C ARG A 107 -11.73 -2.04 1.20
N GLN A 108 -12.64 -3.00 1.07
CA GLN A 108 -13.95 -2.82 0.42
C GLN A 108 -14.77 -1.73 1.12
N GLN A 109 -14.89 -1.79 2.45
CA GLN A 109 -15.65 -0.82 3.23
C GLN A 109 -15.06 0.59 3.13
N MET A 110 -13.73 0.71 3.07
CA MET A 110 -13.06 1.98 2.84
C MET A 110 -13.41 2.57 1.46
N MET A 111 -13.34 1.77 0.40
CA MET A 111 -13.71 2.21 -0.96
C MET A 111 -15.18 2.64 -1.02
N LEU A 112 -16.11 1.84 -0.48
CA LEU A 112 -17.54 2.18 -0.45
C LEU A 112 -17.82 3.49 0.29
N ARG A 113 -17.21 3.70 1.46
CA ARG A 113 -17.34 4.97 2.20
C ARG A 113 -16.85 6.16 1.38
N SER A 114 -15.69 6.03 0.73
CA SER A 114 -15.14 7.10 -0.10
C SER A 114 -16.01 7.42 -1.32
N CYS A 115 -16.54 6.42 -2.03
CA CYS A 115 -17.44 6.61 -3.16
C CYS A 115 -18.74 7.30 -2.74
N ARG A 116 -19.37 6.84 -1.65
CA ARG A 116 -20.62 7.43 -1.15
C ARG A 116 -20.43 8.88 -0.74
N ALA A 117 -19.32 9.21 -0.09
CA ALA A 117 -18.98 10.60 0.24
C ALA A 117 -18.79 11.46 -1.02
N GLN A 118 -18.10 10.96 -2.06
CA GLN A 118 -17.93 11.69 -3.31
C GLN A 118 -19.27 11.95 -4.03
N LEU A 119 -20.14 10.95 -4.09
CA LEU A 119 -21.46 11.11 -4.71
C LEU A 119 -22.35 12.09 -3.91
N ALA A 120 -22.32 12.04 -2.58
CA ALA A 120 -23.04 12.99 -1.73
C ALA A 120 -22.55 14.43 -1.90
N ASN A 121 -21.23 14.63 -2.02
CA ASN A 121 -20.64 15.93 -2.28
C ASN A 121 -21.02 16.45 -3.67
N ALA A 122 -21.02 15.60 -4.69
CA ALA A 122 -21.42 15.96 -6.05
C ALA A 122 -22.90 16.36 -6.13
N ALA A 123 -23.78 15.66 -5.39
CA ALA A 123 -25.20 16.01 -5.29
C ALA A 123 -25.46 17.32 -4.53
N SER A 124 -24.55 17.70 -3.63
CA SER A 124 -24.65 18.92 -2.82
C SER A 124 -24.00 20.15 -3.50
N ALA A 125 -23.32 19.96 -4.64
CA ALA A 125 -22.78 21.07 -5.39
C ALA A 125 -23.95 21.96 -5.87
N PRO A 126 -23.98 23.25 -5.49
CA PRO A 126 -25.06 24.13 -5.92
C PRO A 126 -25.11 24.10 -7.44
N THR A 127 -26.27 23.74 -7.99
CA THR A 127 -26.53 23.84 -9.42
C THR A 127 -26.41 25.31 -9.77
N THR A 128 -25.25 25.74 -10.24
CA THR A 128 -25.12 27.04 -10.87
C THR A 128 -26.14 27.05 -11.98
N ALA A 129 -27.18 27.88 -11.82
CA ALA A 129 -28.22 28.06 -12.81
C ALA A 129 -27.55 28.24 -14.18
N PRO A 130 -28.01 27.54 -15.23
CA PRO A 130 -27.44 27.71 -16.56
C PRO A 130 -27.44 29.19 -16.90
N THR A 131 -26.26 29.81 -16.94
CA THR A 131 -26.11 31.16 -17.46
C THR A 131 -26.71 31.13 -18.86
N ALA A 132 -27.76 31.92 -19.05
CA ALA A 132 -28.45 32.04 -20.33
C ALA A 132 -27.42 32.23 -21.46
N PRO A 133 -27.60 31.59 -22.63
CA PRO A 133 -26.64 31.66 -23.72
C PRO A 133 -26.36 33.12 -24.07
N ALA A 134 -25.11 33.54 -23.84
CA ALA A 134 -24.62 34.83 -24.29
C ALA A 134 -24.74 34.87 -25.82
N THR A 135 -25.42 35.90 -26.30
CA THR A 135 -25.61 36.24 -27.71
C THR A 135 -24.30 36.14 -28.48
N LEU A 136 -24.32 35.43 -29.60
CA LEU A 136 -23.18 35.23 -30.51
C LEU A 136 -22.60 36.58 -30.97
N PRO A 137 -21.28 36.81 -30.81
CA PRO A 137 -20.57 37.86 -31.53
C PRO A 137 -20.54 37.59 -33.04
N PRO A 138 -20.56 38.63 -33.89
CA PRO A 138 -20.53 38.48 -35.33
C PRO A 138 -19.22 37.85 -35.83
N ALA A 139 -19.35 37.09 -36.92
CA ALA A 139 -18.31 36.33 -37.59
C ALA A 139 -17.05 37.16 -37.88
N GLN A 140 -15.93 36.76 -37.28
CA GLN A 140 -14.60 37.15 -37.75
C GLN A 140 -14.18 36.25 -38.92
N VAL A 141 -13.82 36.92 -40.00
CA VAL A 141 -13.36 36.37 -41.27
C VAL A 141 -12.07 35.57 -41.06
N ALA A 142 -12.00 34.42 -41.73
CA ALA A 142 -10.87 33.49 -41.72
C ALA A 142 -9.54 34.17 -42.07
N GLN A 143 -8.55 34.03 -41.18
CA GLN A 143 -7.14 34.21 -41.51
C GLN A 143 -6.46 32.85 -41.49
N THR A 144 -5.78 32.55 -42.60
CA THR A 144 -4.97 31.36 -42.86
C THR A 144 -3.86 31.18 -41.81
N PRO A 145 -3.68 30.01 -41.17
CA PRO A 145 -2.61 29.81 -40.21
C PRO A 145 -1.24 29.60 -40.88
N ALA A 146 -0.26 30.38 -40.44
CA ALA A 146 1.16 30.10 -40.57
C ALA A 146 1.59 28.97 -39.58
N PRO A 147 2.70 28.24 -39.85
CA PRO A 147 3.12 27.10 -39.03
C PRO A 147 3.59 27.51 -37.61
N PRO A 148 3.36 26.64 -36.59
CA PRO A 148 3.49 27.01 -35.18
C PRO A 148 4.94 27.03 -34.66
N PRO A 149 5.31 28.02 -33.82
CA PRO A 149 6.48 27.95 -32.95
C PRO A 149 6.19 27.15 -31.67
N ARG A 150 7.23 26.48 -31.16
CA ARG A 150 7.27 25.65 -29.94
C ARG A 150 6.63 26.36 -28.73
N ALA A 151 5.58 25.75 -28.17
CA ALA A 151 4.95 26.21 -26.93
C ALA A 151 5.75 25.79 -25.70
N ALA A 152 6.07 26.78 -24.86
CA ALA A 152 6.55 26.60 -23.49
C ALA A 152 5.40 26.14 -22.59
N THR A 153 5.71 25.26 -21.64
CA THR A 153 4.80 24.71 -20.65
C THR A 153 4.32 25.79 -19.66
N PRO A 154 3.00 25.93 -19.38
CA PRO A 154 2.51 26.88 -18.39
C PRO A 154 2.68 26.36 -16.96
N GLN A 155 3.20 27.22 -16.10
CA GLN A 155 3.32 27.03 -14.66
C GLN A 155 1.95 27.26 -13.99
N PRO A 156 1.46 26.36 -13.09
CA PRO A 156 0.16 26.56 -12.45
C PRO A 156 0.20 27.67 -11.40
N ALA A 157 -0.77 28.58 -11.48
CA ALA A 157 -0.98 29.64 -10.49
C ALA A 157 -1.52 29.09 -9.15
N PRO A 158 -1.28 29.78 -8.02
CA PRO A 158 -1.75 29.36 -6.69
C PRO A 158 -3.25 29.62 -6.54
N VAL A 159 -4.02 28.59 -6.19
CA VAL A 159 -5.46 28.68 -5.93
C VAL A 159 -5.70 29.21 -4.52
N ALA A 160 -6.42 30.33 -4.43
CA ALA A 160 -6.85 30.98 -3.20
C ALA A 160 -7.86 30.13 -2.41
N SER A 161 -7.76 30.16 -1.08
CA SER A 161 -8.64 29.44 -0.15
C SER A 161 -10.07 30.00 -0.15
N PRO A 162 -11.12 29.16 -0.13
CA PRO A 162 -12.51 29.63 -0.04
C PRO A 162 -12.89 30.15 1.36
N PRO A 163 -13.82 31.11 1.47
CA PRO A 163 -14.29 31.68 2.73
C PRO A 163 -15.25 30.73 3.48
N ALA A 164 -15.21 30.80 4.81
CA ALA A 164 -16.03 30.00 5.71
C ALA A 164 -17.55 30.21 5.50
N PRO A 165 -18.38 29.14 5.55
CA PRO A 165 -19.81 29.26 5.35
C PRO A 165 -20.53 29.90 6.54
N LYS A 166 -21.40 30.87 6.23
CA LYS A 166 -22.37 31.44 7.19
C LYS A 166 -23.47 30.42 7.50
N PRO A 167 -23.81 30.19 8.78
CA PRO A 167 -24.88 29.27 9.14
C PRO A 167 -26.26 29.82 8.74
N THR A 168 -27.06 28.97 8.10
CA THR A 168 -28.48 29.24 7.79
C THR A 168 -29.36 29.08 9.05
N PRO A 169 -30.40 29.92 9.21
CA PRO A 169 -31.29 29.87 10.36
C PRO A 169 -32.32 28.75 10.21
N VAL A 170 -32.39 27.86 11.20
CA VAL A 170 -33.41 26.80 11.30
C VAL A 170 -34.55 27.32 12.17
N SER A 171 -35.79 27.23 11.67
CA SER A 171 -37.02 27.63 12.37
C SER A 171 -37.22 26.87 13.69
N PRO A 172 -37.65 27.55 14.76
CA PRO A 172 -37.75 26.96 16.10
C PRO A 172 -38.96 26.03 16.25
N PRO A 173 -38.82 24.87 16.91
CA PRO A 173 -39.95 24.07 17.35
C PRO A 173 -40.66 24.75 18.53
N LYS A 174 -42.00 24.64 18.53
CA LYS A 174 -42.92 25.21 19.51
C LYS A 174 -42.63 24.64 20.90
N ALA A 175 -42.28 25.51 21.84
CA ALA A 175 -41.87 25.16 23.20
C ALA A 175 -43.05 24.64 24.03
N THR A 176 -42.96 23.41 24.48
CA THR A 176 -43.72 22.89 25.62
C THR A 176 -42.94 23.24 26.89
N THR A 177 -43.43 24.21 27.66
CA THR A 177 -42.88 24.60 28.97
C THR A 177 -43.04 23.46 29.98
N ALA A 178 -42.10 22.54 29.99
CA ALA A 178 -41.86 21.64 31.11
C ALA A 178 -40.84 22.31 32.05
N THR A 179 -41.24 22.54 33.29
CA THR A 179 -40.44 23.11 34.36
C THR A 179 -39.16 22.30 34.54
N ALA A 180 -38.03 22.84 34.05
CA ALA A 180 -36.74 22.17 34.12
C ALA A 180 -36.33 22.03 35.60
N PRO A 181 -35.93 20.83 36.06
CA PRO A 181 -35.37 20.66 37.40
C PRO A 181 -34.13 21.56 37.56
N PRO A 182 -33.89 22.11 38.76
CA PRO A 182 -32.77 23.02 39.01
C PRO A 182 -31.48 22.33 38.58
N ALA A 183 -30.77 22.95 37.62
CA ALA A 183 -29.49 22.45 37.14
C ALA A 183 -28.52 22.40 38.32
N SER A 184 -28.22 21.20 38.80
CA SER A 184 -27.20 20.97 39.80
C SER A 184 -25.90 21.59 39.30
N THR A 185 -25.44 22.65 39.96
CA THR A 185 -24.14 23.29 39.69
C THR A 185 -23.05 22.31 40.08
N VAL A 186 -22.67 21.42 39.15
CA VAL A 186 -21.52 20.53 39.35
C VAL A 186 -20.30 21.42 39.50
N ALA A 187 -19.68 21.38 40.69
CA ALA A 187 -18.47 22.14 40.97
C ALA A 187 -17.36 21.77 39.95
N PHE A 188 -16.60 22.77 39.51
CA PHE A 188 -15.49 22.56 38.58
C PHE A 188 -14.39 21.72 39.24
N ASP A 189 -14.01 20.63 38.57
CA ASP A 189 -12.97 19.71 39.03
C ASP A 189 -11.58 20.14 38.52
N SER A 190 -10.88 20.93 39.33
CA SER A 190 -9.52 21.41 39.01
C SER A 190 -8.48 20.28 38.95
N ALA A 191 -8.66 19.20 39.71
CA ALA A 191 -7.74 18.06 39.71
C ALA A 191 -7.81 17.32 38.36
N ARG A 192 -9.01 17.17 37.81
CA ARG A 192 -9.21 16.59 36.47
C ARG A 192 -8.55 17.43 35.37
N ALA A 193 -8.67 18.75 35.43
CA ALA A 193 -8.00 19.64 34.48
C ALA A 193 -6.47 19.51 34.53
N GLN A 194 -5.89 19.43 35.73
CA GLN A 194 -4.45 19.19 35.92
C GLN A 194 -4.02 17.82 35.40
N ALA A 195 -4.80 16.76 35.64
CA ALA A 195 -4.53 15.43 35.12
C ALA A 195 -4.56 15.40 33.58
N ALA A 196 -5.51 16.10 32.96
CA ALA A 196 -5.59 16.25 31.51
C ALA A 196 -4.37 17.00 30.95
N ALA A 197 -3.92 18.06 31.61
CA ALA A 197 -2.70 18.79 31.24
C ALA A 197 -1.46 17.88 31.30
N ALA A 198 -1.28 17.14 32.39
CA ALA A 198 -0.16 16.21 32.55
C ALA A 198 -0.17 15.06 31.52
N ARG A 199 -1.34 14.67 30.99
CA ARG A 199 -1.44 13.72 29.87
C ARG A 199 -0.98 14.35 28.55
N LEU A 200 -1.39 15.59 28.26
CA LEU A 200 -0.92 16.31 27.07
C LEU A 200 0.60 16.49 27.08
N ASP A 201 1.18 16.83 28.23
CA ASP A 201 2.63 17.03 28.35
C ASP A 201 3.42 15.73 28.08
N ARG A 202 2.88 14.57 28.50
CA ARG A 202 3.46 13.26 28.17
C ARG A 202 3.38 12.95 26.68
N ILE A 203 2.26 13.28 26.03
CA ILE A 203 2.09 13.10 24.58
C ILE A 203 3.08 14.00 23.82
N ASP A 204 3.24 15.25 24.24
CA ASP A 204 4.20 16.16 23.62
C ASP A 204 5.64 15.69 23.79
N ALA A 205 6.00 15.19 24.97
CA ALA A 205 7.32 14.61 25.21
C ALA A 205 7.58 13.39 24.30
N ALA A 206 6.57 12.54 24.09
CA ALA A 206 6.65 11.41 23.17
C ALA A 206 6.81 11.86 21.71
N LEU A 207 6.05 12.86 21.27
CA LEU A 207 6.17 13.43 19.92
C LEU A 207 7.54 14.11 19.69
N ALA A 208 8.08 14.81 20.70
CA ALA A 208 9.42 15.39 20.65
C ALA A 208 10.53 14.30 20.60
N ALA A 209 10.36 13.19 21.32
CA ALA A 209 11.25 12.04 21.20
C ALA A 209 11.20 11.43 19.78
N ALA A 210 10.00 11.21 19.25
CA ALA A 210 9.78 10.74 17.88
C ALA A 210 10.42 11.66 16.84
N ALA A 211 10.30 12.99 17.00
CA ALA A 211 10.92 13.96 16.10
C ALA A 211 12.45 13.85 16.09
N ARG A 212 13.09 13.59 17.24
CA ARG A 212 14.54 13.36 17.33
C ARG A 212 14.95 12.08 16.63
N THR A 213 14.22 10.98 16.82
CA THR A 213 14.46 9.72 16.10
C THR A 213 14.33 9.91 14.59
N LEU A 214 13.32 10.65 14.14
CA LEU A 214 13.06 10.92 12.72
C LEU A 214 14.16 11.77 12.04
N ALA A 215 14.94 12.50 12.83
CA ALA A 215 16.09 13.27 12.35
C ALA A 215 17.28 12.38 11.94
N ASP A 216 17.29 11.11 12.34
CA ASP A 216 18.32 10.13 11.96
C ASP A 216 18.40 10.01 10.42
N PRO A 217 19.60 10.16 9.81
CA PRO A 217 19.77 9.98 8.37
C PRO A 217 19.42 8.57 7.88
N ALA A 218 19.51 7.54 8.74
CA ALA A 218 19.14 6.17 8.40
C ALA A 218 17.65 6.03 8.05
N LEU A 219 16.80 6.94 8.53
CA LEU A 219 15.36 6.96 8.27
C LEU A 219 14.95 7.85 7.10
N ALA A 220 15.91 8.41 6.33
CA ALA A 220 15.61 9.33 5.24
C ALA A 220 14.59 8.79 4.22
N ALA A 221 14.62 7.48 3.92
CA ALA A 221 13.72 6.84 2.97
C ALA A 221 12.26 6.78 3.44
N VAL A 222 12.01 6.72 4.76
CA VAL A 222 10.66 6.62 5.34
C VAL A 222 10.19 7.94 5.96
N ARG A 223 11.09 8.93 6.06
CA ARG A 223 10.87 10.18 6.79
C ARG A 223 9.60 10.91 6.39
N GLY A 224 9.31 11.00 5.09
CA GLY A 224 8.18 11.77 4.58
C GLY A 224 6.81 11.25 5.02
N GLU A 225 6.66 9.94 5.22
CA GLU A 225 5.40 9.37 5.71
C GLU A 225 5.21 9.62 7.20
N TRP A 226 6.24 9.32 8.00
CA TRP A 226 6.22 9.51 9.45
C TRP A 226 6.08 10.98 9.85
N GLN A 227 6.72 11.89 9.11
CA GLN A 227 6.59 13.33 9.35
C GLN A 227 5.13 13.78 9.23
N ARG A 228 4.41 13.33 8.19
CA ARG A 228 2.99 13.69 8.02
C ARG A 228 2.11 13.16 9.15
N GLN A 229 2.37 11.95 9.63
CA GLN A 229 1.64 11.37 10.76
C GLN A 229 1.91 12.14 12.05
N MET A 230 3.17 12.51 12.29
CA MET A 230 3.59 13.31 13.43
C MET A 230 2.96 14.72 13.38
N ASP A 231 3.03 15.41 12.23
CA ASP A 231 2.45 16.75 12.05
C ASP A 231 0.93 16.74 12.33
N ALA A 232 0.23 15.70 11.87
CA ALA A 232 -1.20 15.53 12.12
C ALA A 232 -1.51 15.35 13.63
N LEU A 233 -0.71 14.54 14.33
CA LEU A 233 -0.84 14.35 15.78
C LEU A 233 -0.51 15.64 16.54
N THR A 234 0.58 16.33 16.20
CA THR A 234 0.94 17.62 16.80
C THR A 234 -0.18 18.66 16.64
N ALA A 235 -0.78 18.75 15.45
CA ALA A 235 -1.92 19.63 15.21
C ALA A 235 -3.17 19.23 16.02
N GLN A 236 -3.42 17.93 16.20
CA GLN A 236 -4.52 17.45 17.03
C GLN A 236 -4.28 17.75 18.52
N THR A 237 -3.09 17.51 19.04
CA THR A 237 -2.70 17.82 20.42
C THR A 237 -2.81 19.32 20.70
N GLY A 238 -2.38 20.18 19.77
CA GLY A 238 -2.55 21.63 19.87
C GLY A 238 -4.01 22.07 20.00
N ARG A 239 -4.93 21.46 19.23
CA ARG A 239 -6.38 21.71 19.35
C ARG A 239 -6.94 21.28 20.69
N VAL A 240 -6.54 20.12 21.22
CA VAL A 240 -6.99 19.65 22.54
C VAL A 240 -6.48 20.54 23.66
N ARG A 241 -5.23 21.02 23.59
CA ARG A 241 -4.69 21.98 24.57
C ARG A 241 -5.46 23.30 24.56
N ALA A 242 -5.77 23.84 23.38
CA ALA A 242 -6.59 25.05 23.27
C ALA A 242 -7.99 24.85 23.90
N SER A 243 -8.63 23.71 23.63
CA SER A 243 -9.92 23.34 24.24
C SER A 243 -9.82 23.21 25.77
N LEU A 244 -8.74 22.63 26.29
CA LEU A 244 -8.50 22.50 27.74
C LEU A 244 -8.34 23.86 28.41
N ASN A 245 -7.58 24.77 27.81
CA ASN A 245 -7.40 26.13 28.31
C ASN A 245 -8.73 26.89 28.33
N ALA A 246 -9.52 26.79 27.25
CA ALA A 246 -10.84 27.42 27.17
C ALA A 246 -11.82 26.82 28.19
N ALA A 247 -11.87 25.50 28.35
CA ALA A 247 -12.71 24.82 29.33
C ALA A 247 -12.34 25.21 30.77
N SER A 248 -11.05 25.33 31.07
CA SER A 248 -10.55 25.73 32.39
C SER A 248 -10.89 27.19 32.70
N ALA A 249 -10.71 28.10 31.73
CA ALA A 249 -11.06 29.51 31.89
C ALA A 249 -12.58 29.70 32.11
N ALA A 250 -13.41 28.94 31.39
CA ALA A 250 -14.86 28.96 31.51
C ALA A 250 -15.41 28.15 32.71
N ARG A 251 -14.54 27.45 33.46
CA ARG A 251 -14.92 26.49 34.52
C ARG A 251 -16.00 25.48 34.07
N ASN A 252 -15.91 25.00 32.82
CA ASN A 252 -16.90 24.12 32.21
C ASN A 252 -16.53 22.63 32.39
N SER A 253 -17.17 21.95 33.34
CA SER A 253 -16.92 20.53 33.65
C SER A 253 -17.34 19.57 32.54
N ALA A 254 -18.39 19.88 31.77
CA ALA A 254 -18.83 19.05 30.65
C ALA A 254 -17.79 19.04 29.51
N ALA A 255 -17.14 20.18 29.26
CA ALA A 255 -16.06 20.26 28.29
C ALA A 255 -14.84 19.40 28.70
N LEU A 256 -14.53 19.32 30.00
CA LEU A 256 -13.45 18.44 30.51
C LEU A 256 -13.73 16.96 30.22
N VAL A 257 -14.99 16.51 30.29
CA VAL A 257 -15.36 15.13 29.94
C VAL A 257 -15.09 14.84 28.46
N ALA A 258 -15.43 15.77 27.57
CA ALA A 258 -15.17 15.63 26.13
C ALA A 258 -13.66 15.59 25.82
N ILE A 259 -12.87 16.43 26.52
CA ILE A 259 -11.40 16.45 26.41
C ILE A 259 -10.80 15.10 26.82
N ASP A 260 -11.28 14.48 27.89
CA ASP A 260 -10.79 13.16 28.30
C ASP A 260 -11.04 12.08 27.23
N GLY A 261 -12.18 12.13 26.55
CA GLY A 261 -12.47 11.26 25.42
C GLY A 261 -11.46 11.46 24.26
N GLN A 262 -11.12 12.72 23.95
CA GLN A 262 -10.11 13.03 22.94
C GLN A 262 -8.72 12.53 23.37
N LEU A 263 -8.33 12.76 24.62
CA LEU A 263 -7.05 12.28 25.18
C LEU A 263 -6.94 10.76 25.19
N ALA A 264 -8.04 10.05 25.46
CA ALA A 264 -8.08 8.59 25.40
C ALA A 264 -7.78 8.04 23.98
N SER A 265 -8.13 8.78 22.93
CA SER A 265 -7.81 8.41 21.55
C SER A 265 -6.39 8.83 21.10
N LEU A 266 -5.90 9.96 21.62
CA LEU A 266 -4.59 10.52 21.25
C LEU A 266 -3.42 9.73 21.82
N GLN A 267 -3.53 9.30 23.08
CA GLN A 267 -2.50 8.54 23.78
C GLN A 267 -2.03 7.29 22.99
N PRO A 268 -2.91 6.33 22.63
CA PRO A 268 -2.49 5.14 21.91
C PRO A 268 -1.98 5.45 20.49
N ALA A 269 -2.43 6.55 19.87
CA ALA A 269 -1.94 6.97 18.57
C ALA A 269 -0.48 7.48 18.66
N ALA A 270 -0.16 8.26 19.69
CA ALA A 270 1.21 8.70 19.96
C ALA A 270 2.13 7.51 20.33
N ASP A 271 1.67 6.60 21.19
CA ASP A 271 2.44 5.41 21.57
C ASP A 271 2.73 4.52 20.36
N LYS A 272 1.73 4.31 19.48
CA LYS A 272 1.89 3.55 18.24
C LYS A 272 2.86 4.23 17.27
N LEU A 273 2.87 5.56 17.20
CA LEU A 273 3.83 6.31 16.38
C LEU A 273 5.27 6.04 16.85
N VAL A 274 5.52 6.16 18.17
CA VAL A 274 6.84 5.92 18.77
C VAL A 274 7.30 4.48 18.53
N GLN A 275 6.46 3.49 18.84
CA GLN A 275 6.79 2.07 18.60
C GLN A 275 7.09 1.77 17.12
N GLY A 276 6.35 2.42 16.21
CA GLY A 276 6.57 2.27 14.78
C GLY A 276 7.89 2.85 14.31
N LEU A 277 8.32 3.99 14.87
CA LEU A 277 9.61 4.60 14.60
C LEU A 277 10.77 3.77 15.17
N ASP A 278 10.64 3.27 16.41
CA ASP A 278 11.65 2.39 17.01
C ASP A 278 11.85 1.12 16.19
N ALA A 279 10.75 0.50 15.73
CA ALA A 279 10.81 -0.65 14.83
C ALA A 279 11.40 -0.30 13.44
N ALA A 280 11.19 0.92 12.94
CA ALA A 280 11.82 1.37 11.70
C ALA A 280 13.33 1.58 11.87
N GLN A 281 13.76 2.17 12.99
CA GLN A 281 15.16 2.39 13.33
C GLN A 281 15.90 1.06 13.54
N ALA A 282 15.30 0.12 14.28
CA ALA A 282 15.87 -1.21 14.46
C ALA A 282 16.09 -1.92 13.12
N ARG A 283 15.11 -1.83 12.20
CA ARG A 283 15.23 -2.37 10.84
C ARG A 283 16.32 -1.68 10.02
N SER A 284 16.49 -0.35 10.12
CA SER A 284 17.54 0.36 9.40
C SER A 284 18.94 0.01 9.92
N VAL A 285 19.10 -0.13 11.24
CA VAL A 285 20.37 -0.56 11.86
C VAL A 285 20.71 -1.98 11.43
N LEU A 286 19.76 -2.90 11.49
CA LEU A 286 19.93 -4.28 11.03
C LEU A 286 20.29 -4.33 9.54
N ALA A 287 19.61 -3.55 8.70
CA ALA A 287 19.91 -3.46 7.27
C ALA A 287 21.33 -2.92 7.01
N ALA A 288 21.79 -1.94 7.78
CA ALA A 288 23.15 -1.42 7.69
C ALA A 288 24.21 -2.47 8.09
N GLN A 289 23.96 -3.21 9.18
CA GLN A 289 24.82 -4.31 9.61
C GLN A 289 24.91 -5.40 8.55
N VAL A 290 23.77 -5.89 8.05
CA VAL A 290 23.70 -6.87 6.97
C VAL A 290 24.44 -6.38 5.73
N ARG A 291 24.24 -5.12 5.33
CA ARG A 291 24.94 -4.54 4.19
C ARG A 291 26.45 -4.53 4.41
N GLY A 292 26.93 -4.10 5.58
CA GLY A 292 28.36 -4.08 5.89
C GLY A 292 29.01 -5.47 5.82
N ARG A 293 28.26 -6.53 6.14
CA ARG A 293 28.73 -7.93 6.06
C ARG A 293 28.69 -8.49 4.64
N LEU A 294 27.63 -8.20 3.88
CA LEU A 294 27.47 -8.70 2.51
C LEU A 294 28.29 -7.92 1.48
N GLN A 295 28.53 -6.63 1.69
CA GLN A 295 29.23 -5.76 0.74
C GLN A 295 30.63 -6.29 0.35
N PRO A 296 31.52 -6.74 1.26
CA PRO A 296 32.82 -7.28 0.86
C PRO A 296 32.71 -8.59 0.07
N LEU A 297 31.73 -9.46 0.42
CA LEU A 297 31.47 -10.70 -0.32
C LEU A 297 30.97 -10.40 -1.74
N ALA A 298 29.98 -9.51 -1.87
CA ALA A 298 29.44 -9.08 -3.16
C ALA A 298 30.51 -8.38 -4.01
N ALA A 299 31.33 -7.52 -3.41
CA ALA A 299 32.43 -6.84 -4.10
C ALA A 299 33.50 -7.83 -4.58
N ALA A 300 33.86 -8.83 -3.78
CA ALA A 300 34.80 -9.87 -4.19
C ALA A 300 34.24 -10.68 -5.38
N TYR A 301 33.01 -11.16 -5.28
CA TYR A 301 32.36 -11.92 -6.36
C TYR A 301 32.23 -11.10 -7.66
N LEU A 302 31.68 -9.90 -7.58
CA LEU A 302 31.46 -9.04 -8.75
C LEU A 302 32.77 -8.47 -9.33
N GLY A 303 33.82 -8.39 -8.52
CA GLY A 303 35.16 -8.01 -8.94
C GLY A 303 35.97 -9.16 -9.56
N GLY A 304 35.44 -10.38 -9.59
CA GLY A 304 36.12 -11.57 -10.11
C GLY A 304 37.09 -12.22 -9.12
N ASP A 305 37.17 -11.75 -7.87
CA ASP A 305 37.93 -12.40 -6.79
C ASP A 305 37.10 -13.55 -6.18
N PHE A 306 36.90 -14.58 -6.99
CA PHE A 306 36.10 -15.75 -6.63
C PHE A 306 36.72 -16.54 -5.47
N ALA A 307 38.06 -16.55 -5.36
CA ALA A 307 38.75 -17.22 -4.25
C ALA A 307 38.35 -16.62 -2.89
N ARG A 308 38.37 -15.28 -2.79
CA ARG A 308 37.95 -14.60 -1.56
C ARG A 308 36.46 -14.79 -1.27
N ALA A 309 35.60 -14.70 -2.29
CA ALA A 309 34.16 -14.92 -2.12
C ALA A 309 33.84 -16.36 -1.68
N ALA A 310 34.55 -17.36 -2.23
CA ALA A 310 34.40 -18.78 -1.90
C ALA A 310 34.83 -19.13 -0.46
N GLN A 311 35.75 -18.34 0.11
CA GLN A 311 36.27 -18.48 1.47
C GLN A 311 35.44 -17.75 2.53
N TRP A 312 34.35 -17.07 2.16
CA TRP A 312 33.51 -16.39 3.13
C TRP A 312 32.90 -17.36 4.15
N SER A 313 33.08 -17.03 5.43
CA SER A 313 32.76 -17.90 6.58
C SER A 313 32.00 -17.18 7.71
N ASP A 314 31.60 -15.92 7.51
CA ASP A 314 30.89 -15.12 8.53
C ASP A 314 29.38 -15.46 8.61
N GLU A 315 29.06 -16.74 8.64
CA GLU A 315 27.68 -17.26 8.63
C GLU A 315 26.93 -16.86 9.91
N GLN A 316 27.62 -16.88 11.05
CA GLN A 316 27.04 -16.56 12.36
C GLN A 316 26.46 -15.14 12.40
N ALA A 317 27.12 -14.17 11.77
CA ALA A 317 26.65 -12.79 11.75
C ALA A 317 25.33 -12.59 10.98
N LEU A 318 24.96 -13.53 10.09
CA LEU A 318 23.75 -13.44 9.27
C LEU A 318 22.63 -14.37 9.73
N GLN A 319 22.82 -15.17 10.78
CA GLN A 319 21.80 -16.10 11.28
C GLN A 319 20.50 -15.40 11.71
N ALA A 320 20.58 -14.16 12.19
CA ALA A 320 19.43 -13.35 12.56
C ALA A 320 18.57 -12.90 11.36
N VAL A 321 19.10 -12.99 10.13
CA VAL A 321 18.42 -12.55 8.90
C VAL A 321 18.54 -13.66 7.84
N PRO A 322 17.67 -14.69 7.89
CA PRO A 322 17.77 -15.88 7.04
C PRO A 322 17.86 -15.58 5.54
N GLN A 323 17.15 -14.57 5.07
CA GLN A 323 17.18 -14.12 3.68
C GLN A 323 18.57 -13.60 3.28
N ALA A 324 19.21 -12.81 4.14
CA ALA A 324 20.56 -12.31 3.88
C ALA A 324 21.60 -13.43 3.92
N HIS A 325 21.43 -14.38 4.84
CA HIS A 325 22.27 -15.57 4.92
C HIS A 325 22.14 -16.43 3.65
N ALA A 326 20.91 -16.67 3.18
CA ALA A 326 20.67 -17.39 1.93
C ALA A 326 21.35 -16.72 0.72
N GLN A 327 21.30 -15.38 0.64
CA GLN A 327 21.99 -14.62 -0.42
C GLN A 327 23.52 -14.72 -0.30
N ALA A 328 24.08 -14.73 0.91
CA ALA A 328 25.51 -14.94 1.12
C ALA A 328 25.97 -16.32 0.65
N LEU A 329 25.22 -17.36 1.01
CA LEU A 329 25.48 -18.74 0.57
C LEU A 329 25.38 -18.87 -0.95
N LEU A 330 24.41 -18.18 -1.57
CA LEU A 330 24.26 -18.19 -3.02
C LEU A 330 25.45 -17.53 -3.74
N LEU A 331 25.95 -16.40 -3.23
CA LEU A 331 27.17 -15.75 -3.74
C LEU A 331 28.40 -16.63 -3.56
N ARG A 332 28.53 -17.28 -2.40
CA ARG A 332 29.62 -18.24 -2.13
C ARG A 332 29.57 -19.44 -3.08
N ALA A 333 28.40 -20.04 -3.25
CA ALA A 333 28.18 -21.16 -4.18
C ALA A 333 28.54 -20.78 -5.61
N ALA A 334 28.14 -19.58 -6.05
CA ALA A 334 28.47 -19.08 -7.38
C ALA A 334 29.97 -18.84 -7.55
N ALA A 335 30.65 -18.27 -6.56
CA ALA A 335 32.10 -18.10 -6.59
C ALA A 335 32.83 -19.44 -6.69
N ARG A 336 32.43 -20.44 -5.90
CA ARG A 336 32.96 -21.81 -5.97
C ARG A 336 32.71 -22.45 -7.33
N PHE A 337 31.54 -22.23 -7.92
CA PHE A 337 31.22 -22.72 -9.26
C PHE A 337 32.14 -22.12 -10.33
N GLU A 338 32.40 -20.81 -10.28
CA GLU A 338 33.33 -20.19 -11.24
C GLU A 338 34.76 -20.73 -11.05
N LEU A 339 35.22 -20.95 -9.82
CA LEU A 339 36.52 -21.60 -9.57
C LEU A 339 36.58 -23.05 -10.09
N TYR A 340 35.51 -23.82 -9.90
CA TYR A 340 35.40 -25.19 -10.42
C TYR A 340 35.48 -25.23 -11.95
N VAL A 341 34.79 -24.30 -12.63
CA VAL A 341 34.85 -24.18 -14.10
C VAL A 341 36.25 -23.75 -14.57
N LEU A 342 36.85 -22.74 -13.92
CA LEU A 342 38.22 -22.30 -14.22
C LEU A 342 39.27 -23.39 -13.97
N GLY A 343 39.04 -24.26 -12.99
CA GLY A 343 39.86 -25.44 -12.70
C GLY A 343 39.67 -26.61 -13.68
N GLY A 344 38.86 -26.44 -14.73
CA GLY A 344 38.59 -27.47 -15.72
C GLY A 344 37.65 -28.57 -15.24
N GLU A 345 36.79 -28.27 -14.26
CA GLU A 345 35.69 -29.14 -13.80
C GLU A 345 36.15 -30.50 -13.19
N ARG A 346 37.39 -30.56 -12.69
CA ARG A 346 38.01 -31.82 -12.20
C ARG A 346 37.75 -32.14 -10.74
N ASP A 347 37.49 -31.13 -9.91
CA ASP A 347 37.33 -31.29 -8.46
C ASP A 347 35.87 -31.58 -8.09
N LEU A 348 35.52 -32.86 -7.98
CA LEU A 348 34.18 -33.30 -7.58
C LEU A 348 33.83 -32.89 -6.15
N ALA A 349 34.82 -32.80 -5.25
CA ALA A 349 34.57 -32.38 -3.87
C ALA A 349 34.14 -30.91 -3.81
N GLU A 350 34.70 -30.06 -4.69
CA GLU A 350 34.26 -28.68 -4.83
C GLU A 350 32.84 -28.60 -5.40
N PHE A 351 32.49 -29.47 -6.36
CA PHE A 351 31.13 -29.57 -6.90
C PHE A 351 30.10 -29.94 -5.82
N ASP A 352 30.42 -30.87 -4.93
CA ASP A 352 29.54 -31.26 -3.81
C ASP A 352 29.32 -30.10 -2.82
N ARG A 353 30.36 -29.30 -2.54
CA ARG A 353 30.24 -28.10 -1.69
C ARG A 353 29.33 -27.04 -2.31
N ILE A 354 29.39 -26.84 -3.62
CA ILE A 354 28.48 -25.94 -4.34
C ILE A 354 27.04 -26.41 -4.14
N GLY A 355 26.77 -27.71 -4.33
CA GLY A 355 25.44 -28.27 -4.11
C GLY A 355 24.96 -28.13 -2.67
N ALA A 356 25.85 -28.30 -1.69
CA ALA A 356 25.55 -28.11 -0.27
C ALA A 356 25.16 -26.66 0.05
N ASP A 357 25.91 -25.68 -0.45
CA ASP A 357 25.59 -24.26 -0.28
C ASP A 357 24.24 -23.89 -0.91
N ILE A 358 23.93 -24.42 -2.11
CA ILE A 358 22.63 -24.18 -2.78
C ILE A 358 21.48 -24.74 -1.95
N ARG A 359 21.60 -25.98 -1.44
CA ARG A 359 20.56 -26.58 -0.59
C ARG A 359 20.38 -25.80 0.71
N ALA A 360 21.48 -25.41 1.36
CA ALA A 360 21.43 -24.59 2.57
C ALA A 360 20.76 -23.23 2.33
N ALA A 361 21.07 -22.56 1.21
CA ALA A 361 20.40 -21.32 0.81
C ALA A 361 18.88 -21.51 0.63
N ARG A 362 18.46 -22.57 -0.05
CA ARG A 362 17.03 -22.91 -0.24
C ARG A 362 16.31 -23.26 1.06
N GLN A 363 16.99 -23.91 1.99
CA GLN A 363 16.43 -24.23 3.31
C GLN A 363 16.17 -22.97 4.14
N LEU A 364 17.05 -21.97 4.04
CA LEU A 364 16.90 -20.68 4.73
C LEU A 364 15.85 -19.78 4.08
N ASP A 365 15.76 -19.79 2.74
CA ASP A 365 14.77 -19.03 1.98
C ASP A 365 14.33 -19.80 0.74
N ALA A 366 13.13 -20.41 0.81
CA ALA A 366 12.56 -21.16 -0.31
C ALA A 366 12.26 -20.28 -1.55
N ALA A 367 12.15 -18.96 -1.36
CA ALA A 367 11.92 -18.01 -2.45
C ALA A 367 13.22 -17.50 -3.09
N VAL A 368 14.39 -17.87 -2.54
CA VAL A 368 15.69 -17.43 -3.05
C VAL A 368 15.86 -17.87 -4.51
N ASN A 369 16.14 -16.92 -5.39
CA ASN A 369 16.41 -17.18 -6.80
C ASN A 369 17.57 -16.31 -7.28
N PRO A 370 18.55 -16.88 -8.01
CA PRO A 370 19.66 -16.13 -8.57
C PRO A 370 19.18 -15.17 -9.68
N PRO A 371 19.31 -13.83 -9.52
CA PRO A 371 18.96 -12.88 -10.55
C PRO A 371 19.84 -13.02 -11.81
N GLU A 372 19.22 -12.98 -12.98
CA GLU A 372 19.88 -13.15 -14.28
C GLU A 372 21.06 -12.19 -14.51
N ARG A 373 20.95 -10.95 -14.02
CA ARG A 373 21.98 -9.93 -14.17
C ARG A 373 23.27 -10.17 -13.36
N ALA A 374 23.22 -11.03 -12.34
CA ALA A 374 24.35 -11.22 -11.42
C ALA A 374 24.95 -12.62 -11.49
N PHE A 375 24.25 -13.59 -12.08
CA PHE A 375 24.68 -15.00 -12.07
C PHE A 375 24.72 -15.57 -13.49
N SER A 376 25.75 -16.35 -13.80
CA SER A 376 25.91 -16.97 -15.11
C SER A 376 24.75 -17.93 -15.44
N PRO A 377 24.35 -18.07 -16.72
CA PRO A 377 23.29 -19.00 -17.11
C PRO A 377 23.56 -20.44 -16.66
N ARG A 378 24.83 -20.89 -16.71
CA ARG A 378 25.24 -22.23 -16.25
C ARG A 378 24.99 -22.42 -14.75
N PHE A 379 25.36 -21.44 -13.92
CA PHE A 379 25.08 -21.52 -12.48
C PHE A 379 23.59 -21.52 -12.18
N ARG A 380 22.78 -20.73 -12.90
CA ARG A 380 21.33 -20.71 -12.74
C ARG A 380 20.70 -22.06 -13.08
N THR A 381 21.17 -22.72 -14.14
CA THR A 381 20.73 -24.09 -14.48
C THR A 381 21.11 -25.09 -13.38
N LEU A 382 22.34 -25.00 -12.86
CA LEU A 382 22.77 -25.82 -11.72
C LEU A 382 21.84 -25.60 -10.51
N PHE A 383 21.62 -24.34 -10.12
CA PHE A 383 20.74 -23.97 -9.02
C PHE A 383 19.32 -24.51 -9.18
N ALA A 384 18.78 -24.48 -10.41
CA ALA A 384 17.45 -25.04 -10.72
C ALA A 384 17.41 -26.58 -10.64
N SER A 385 18.52 -27.25 -10.97
CA SER A 385 18.64 -28.70 -10.92
C SER A 385 18.89 -29.26 -9.51
N THR A 386 19.51 -28.46 -8.64
CA THR A 386 19.74 -28.82 -7.24
C THR A 386 18.46 -28.63 -6.43
N ARG A 387 17.84 -29.74 -6.05
CA ARG A 387 16.65 -29.79 -5.17
C ARG A 387 17.03 -29.92 -3.71
#